data_AF-A0A0V8RWK1-F1
#
_entry.id   AF-A0A0V8RWK1-F1
#
_cell.length_a   1.000
_cell.length_b   1.000
_cell.length_c   1.000
_cell.angle_alpha   90.00
_cell.angle_beta   90.00
_cell.angle_gamma   90.00
#
_symmetry.space_group_name_H-M   'P 1'
#
loop_
_entity.id
_entity.type
_entity.pdbx_description
1 polymer ?
#
loop_
_entity_poly.entity_id
_entity_poly.type
_entity_poly.pdbx_seq_one_letter_code
_entity_poly.pdbx_strand_id
1 'polypeptide(L)' 'MSYECEEPPCLHVAVDYPRRRFVVFLETGGGELIYIPFERLERAYRQAQELLSRRFREARGGEVDEVAREVLGAEPLEE' A
#
# COMPACT_ATOMS: atom_id res chain seq x y z
N MET A 1 3.04 -12.44 -17.42
CA MET A 1 3.91 -12.31 -16.25
C MET A 1 2.99 -12.07 -15.07
N SER A 2 2.70 -13.12 -14.30
CA SER A 2 2.02 -13.02 -13.02
C SER A 2 3.03 -12.45 -12.03
N TYR A 3 2.69 -11.30 -11.43
CA TYR A 3 3.40 -10.82 -10.25
C TYR A 3 3.10 -11.81 -9.12
N GLU A 4 4.13 -12.49 -8.61
CA GLU A 4 4.03 -13.30 -7.40
C GLU A 4 4.51 -12.44 -6.23
N CYS A 5 3.64 -12.27 -5.25
CA CYS A 5 3.92 -11.55 -4.01
C CYS A 5 4.87 -12.40 -3.17
N GLU A 6 6.11 -11.93 -2.97
CA GLU A 6 7.10 -12.66 -2.15
C GLU A 6 6.92 -12.40 -0.65
N GLU A 7 6.47 -11.19 -0.26
CA GLU A 7 6.26 -10.78 1.13
C GLU A 7 4.99 -9.90 1.25
N PRO A 8 3.87 -10.41 1.80
CA PRO A 8 2.68 -9.61 2.03
C PRO A 8 2.90 -8.54 3.13
N PRO A 9 2.17 -7.40 3.10
CA PRO A 9 1.01 -7.15 2.25
C PRO A 9 1.36 -6.65 0.83
N CYS A 10 0.60 -7.08 -0.18
CA CYS A 10 0.87 -6.79 -1.60
C CYS A 10 -0.24 -6.00 -2.28
N LEU A 11 0.13 -5.14 -3.24
CA LEU A 11 -0.82 -4.42 -4.09
C LEU A 11 -1.02 -5.15 -5.42
N HIS A 12 -2.26 -5.53 -5.71
CA HIS A 12 -2.64 -6.25 -6.92
C HIS A 12 -3.49 -5.37 -7.82
N VAL A 13 -3.12 -5.26 -9.10
CA VAL A 13 -3.95 -4.63 -10.14
C VAL A 13 -4.60 -5.72 -10.97
N ALA A 14 -5.89 -5.96 -10.74
CA ALA A 14 -6.68 -6.92 -11.49
C ALA A 14 -7.31 -6.26 -12.72
N VAL A 15 -7.03 -6.79 -13.91
CA VAL A 15 -7.50 -6.22 -15.20
C VAL A 15 -8.51 -7.15 -15.87
N ASP A 16 -9.70 -6.63 -16.14
CA ASP A 16 -10.74 -7.28 -16.97
C ASP A 16 -10.65 -6.68 -18.38
N TYR A 17 -9.76 -7.24 -19.20
CA TYR A 17 -9.51 -6.79 -20.57
C TYR A 17 -10.77 -6.78 -21.45
N PRO A 18 -11.61 -7.83 -21.47
CA PRO A 18 -12.84 -7.83 -22.26
C PRO A 18 -13.75 -6.63 -21.96
N ARG A 19 -13.83 -6.20 -20.70
CA ARG A 19 -14.66 -5.06 -20.27
C ARG A 19 -13.90 -3.76 -20.10
N ARG A 20 -12.59 -3.72 -20.44
CA ARG A 20 -11.71 -2.55 -20.34
C ARG A 20 -11.76 -1.85 -18.98
N ARG A 21 -11.79 -2.63 -17.90
CA ARG A 21 -11.81 -2.10 -16.52
C ARG A 21 -10.73 -2.75 -15.68
N PHE A 22 -10.32 -2.07 -14.62
CA PHE A 22 -9.38 -2.60 -13.64
C PHE A 22 -9.82 -2.26 -12.23
N VAL A 23 -9.27 -2.98 -11.25
CA VAL A 23 -9.47 -2.73 -9.82
C VAL A 23 -8.15 -2.98 -9.11
N VAL A 24 -7.95 -2.30 -7.97
CA VAL A 24 -6.78 -2.49 -7.12
C VAL A 24 -7.20 -3.16 -5.80
N PHE A 25 -6.42 -4.14 -5.37
CA PHE A 25 -6.55 -4.80 -4.07
C PHE A 25 -5.26 -4.70 -3.26
N LEU A 26 -5.39 -4.64 -1.93
CA LEU A 26 -4.34 -4.96 -0.97
C LEU A 26 -4.57 -6.38 -0.47
N GLU A 27 -3.61 -7.26 -0.67
CA GLU A 27 -3.59 -8.61 -0.09
C GLU A 27 -2.90 -8.55 1.27
N THR A 28 -3.56 -9.02 2.34
CA THR A 28 -2.95 -9.11 3.68
C THR A 28 -2.09 -10.37 3.84
N GLY A 29 -1.32 -10.46 4.92
CA GLY A 29 -0.59 -11.70 5.26
C GLY A 29 -1.48 -12.93 5.44
N GLY A 30 -2.78 -12.73 5.72
CA GLY A 30 -3.79 -13.79 5.80
C GLY A 30 -4.43 -14.17 4.46
N GLY A 31 -4.01 -13.56 3.34
CA GLY A 31 -4.57 -13.78 2.01
C GLY A 31 -5.91 -13.05 1.76
N GLU A 32 -6.31 -12.13 2.62
CA GLU A 32 -7.54 -11.35 2.44
C GLU A 32 -7.31 -10.23 1.40
N LEU A 33 -8.23 -10.08 0.46
CA LEU A 33 -8.18 -9.01 -0.54
C LEU A 33 -9.06 -7.83 -0.13
N ILE A 34 -8.42 -6.71 0.20
CA ILE A 34 -9.08 -5.45 0.53
C ILE A 34 -9.12 -4.56 -0.71
N TYR A 35 -10.32 -4.18 -1.16
CA TYR A 35 -10.48 -3.25 -2.28
C TYR A 35 -9.95 -1.84 -1.93
N ILE A 36 -9.12 -1.29 -2.80
CA ILE A 36 -8.63 0.09 -2.73
C ILE A 36 -9.15 0.87 -3.94
N PRO A 37 -9.95 1.95 -3.73
CA PRO A 37 -10.28 2.88 -4.80
C PRO A 37 -9.01 3.48 -5.41
N PHE A 38 -8.90 3.44 -6.75
CA PHE A 38 -7.72 3.92 -7.46
C PHE A 38 -7.37 5.38 -7.13
N GLU A 39 -8.39 6.24 -6.95
CA GLU A 39 -8.21 7.64 -6.55
C GLU A 39 -7.47 7.81 -5.21
N ARG A 40 -7.68 6.89 -4.26
CA ARG A 40 -7.01 6.94 -2.94
C ARG A 40 -5.56 6.52 -3.05
N LEU A 41 -5.29 5.47 -3.83
CA LEU A 41 -3.93 5.05 -4.14
C LEU A 41 -3.16 6.14 -4.87
N GLU A 42 -3.76 6.74 -5.90
CA GLU A 42 -3.15 7.82 -6.68
C GLU A 42 -2.83 9.03 -5.78
N ARG A 43 -3.76 9.41 -4.90
CA ARG A 43 -3.53 10.50 -3.94
C ARG A 43 -2.36 10.21 -3.00
N ALA A 44 -2.32 9.02 -2.41
CA ALA A 44 -1.23 8.61 -1.53
C ALA A 44 0.12 8.60 -2.27
N TYR A 45 0.15 8.06 -3.49
CA TYR A 45 1.35 8.05 -4.33
C TYR A 45 1.86 9.47 -4.62
N ARG A 46 0.97 10.40 -5.02
CA ARG A 46 1.35 11.79 -5.28
C ARG A 46 1.91 12.48 -4.02
N GLN A 47 1.32 12.24 -2.86
CA GLN A 47 1.83 12.77 -1.59
C GLN A 47 3.22 12.23 -1.25
N ALA A 48 3.45 10.93 -1.44
CA ALA A 48 4.76 10.32 -1.24
C ALA A 48 5.81 10.91 -2.20
N GLN A 49 5.47 11.09 -3.48
CA GLN A 49 6.35 11.73 -4.47
C GLN A 49 6.72 13.17 -4.08
N GLU A 50 5.76 13.95 -3.59
CA GLU A 50 6.03 15.31 -3.10
C GLU A 50 7.03 15.30 -1.93
N LEU A 51 6.85 14.40 -0.97
CA LEU A 51 7.77 14.24 0.17
C LEU A 51 9.18 13.83 -0.28
N LEU A 52 9.28 12.86 -1.20
CA LEU A 52 10.56 12.44 -1.79
C LEU A 52 11.27 13.62 -2.48
N SER A 53 10.54 14.46 -3.21
CA SER A 53 11.10 15.66 -3.85
C SER A 53 11.69 16.67 -2.84
N ARG A 54 11.18 16.64 -1.61
CA ARG A 54 11.62 17.48 -0.48
C ARG A 54 12.69 16.81 0.39
N ARG A 55 13.31 15.73 -0.10
CA ARG A 55 14.37 14.94 0.56
C ARG A 55 13.91 14.21 1.83
N PHE A 56 12.61 13.95 1.99
CA PHE A 56 12.16 12.97 2.95
C PHE A 56 12.57 11.58 2.48
N ARG A 57 12.79 10.66 3.42
CA ARG A 57 12.97 9.24 3.14
C ARG A 57 11.78 8.46 3.67
N GLU A 58 11.56 7.30 3.09
CA GLU A 58 10.64 6.31 3.63
C GLU A 58 11.19 5.77 4.96
N ALA A 59 10.29 5.60 5.94
CA ALA A 59 10.59 4.94 7.22
C ALA A 59 10.85 3.45 6.97
N ARG A 60 11.74 2.83 7.76
CA ARG A 60 12.10 1.41 7.61
C ARG A 60 12.19 0.70 8.96
N GLY A 61 11.89 -0.60 8.98
CA GLY A 61 11.93 -1.40 10.21
C GLY A 61 11.06 -0.78 11.30
N GLY A 62 11.58 -0.70 12.53
CA GLY A 62 10.85 -0.15 13.68
C GLY A 62 10.42 1.33 13.55
N GLU A 63 10.99 2.09 12.61
CA GLU A 63 10.53 3.46 12.33
C GLU A 63 9.12 3.50 11.76
N VAL A 64 8.68 2.41 11.11
CA VAL A 64 7.31 2.30 10.57
C VAL A 64 6.30 2.28 11.73
N ASP A 65 6.58 1.49 12.76
CA ASP A 65 5.73 1.38 13.95
C ASP A 65 5.75 2.67 14.78
N GLU A 66 6.91 3.31 14.90
CA GLU A 66 7.05 4.62 15.54
C GLU A 66 6.18 5.68 14.84
N VAL A 67 6.25 5.77 13.50
CA VAL A 67 5.41 6.70 12.73
C VAL A 67 3.93 6.36 12.87
N ALA A 68 3.55 5.09 12.83
CA ALA A 68 2.16 4.67 13.00
C ALA A 68 1.61 5.09 14.38
N ARG A 69 2.37 4.85 15.45
CA ARG A 69 1.98 5.23 16.82
C ARG A 69 1.91 6.74 17.00
N GLU A 70 2.98 7.46 16.63
CA GLU A 70 3.10 8.88 16.94
C GLU A 70 2.24 9.78 16.04
N VAL A 71 2.09 9.42 14.76
CA VAL A 71 1.38 10.27 13.79
C VAL A 71 -0.07 9.84 13.62
N LEU A 72 -0.35 8.54 13.62
CA LEU A 72 -1.71 8.01 13.39
C LEU A 72 -2.41 7.59 14.69
N GLY A 73 -1.70 7.52 15.82
CA GLY A 73 -2.25 6.98 17.07
C GLY A 73 -2.65 5.51 16.95
N ALA A 74 -2.07 4.80 15.98
CA ALA A 74 -2.39 3.42 15.69
C ALA A 74 -1.33 2.51 16.31
N GLU A 75 -1.77 1.52 17.10
CA GLU A 75 -0.88 0.45 17.53
C GLU A 75 -0.72 -0.56 16.38
N PRO A 76 0.51 -1.02 16.09
CA PRO A 76 0.73 -2.13 15.17
C PRO A 76 -0.08 -3.36 15.61
N LEU A 77 -0.62 -4.11 14.66
CA LEU A 77 -1.13 -5.44 14.96
C LEU A 77 0.07 -6.33 15.29
N GLU A 78 0.05 -6.98 16.46
CA GLU A 78 1.05 -8.00 16.80
C GLU A 78 0.96 -9.14 15.75
N GLU A 79 2.11 -9.55 15.22
CA GLU A 79 2.24 -10.67 14.26
C GLU A 79 1.84 -12.02 14.88
#